data_AF-A0A3D4F8R7-F1
#
_entry.id   AF-A0A3D4F8R7-F1
#
_cell.length_a   1.000
_cell.length_b   1.000
_cell.length_c   1.000
_cell.angle_alpha   90.00
_cell.angle_beta   90.00
_cell.angle_gamma   90.00
#
_symmetry.space_group_name_H-M   'P 1'
#
loop_
_entity.id
_entity.type
_entity.pdbx_description
1 polymer ?
#
loop_
_entity_poly.entity_id
_entity_poly.type
_entity_poly.pdbx_seq_one_letter_code
_entity_poly.pdbx_strand_id
1 'polypeptide(L)'
;TGSAFDVDFTIPPNERGVYVRATTTMPVASTLFEFSPHMHYRGAKSRYTLVYPDRTQEVVLHVPAYFFDWQALYRLAEPIDVPAGTRVICEGWFDNTIQNRFNPNPDDTVTFGEQSWEEMFIGYINYAEQ
;
A
#
# COMPACT_ATOMS: atom_id res chain seq x y z
N THR A 1 -4.35 6.41 13.83
CA THR A 1 -3.82 6.06 12.51
C THR A 1 -2.64 5.15 12.67
N GLY A 2 -2.58 4.06 11.90
CA GLY A 2 -1.43 3.17 11.81
C GLY A 2 -0.99 2.99 10.36
N SER A 3 0.09 2.25 10.18
CA SER A 3 0.67 2.01 8.86
C SER A 3 1.34 0.64 8.79
N ALA A 4 1.42 0.10 7.59
CA ALA A 4 2.36 -0.96 7.22
C ALA A 4 3.27 -0.41 6.12
N PHE A 5 4.58 -0.62 6.24
CA PHE A 5 5.53 -0.18 5.23
C PHE A 5 6.67 -1.19 5.07
N ASP A 6 7.34 -1.14 3.94
CA ASP A 6 8.57 -1.88 3.67
C ASP A 6 9.61 -0.90 3.13
N VAL A 7 10.81 -0.97 3.69
CA VAL A 7 11.96 -0.12 3.30
C VAL A 7 13.07 -0.95 2.64
N ASP A 8 12.93 -2.28 2.64
CA ASP A 8 13.92 -3.21 2.10
C ASP A 8 13.36 -3.86 0.81
N PHE A 9 13.21 -3.03 -0.21
CA PHE A 9 12.82 -3.48 -1.55
C PHE A 9 13.69 -2.85 -2.62
N THR A 10 13.73 -3.51 -3.78
CA THR A 10 14.43 -3.03 -4.96
C THR A 10 13.52 -3.17 -6.17
N ILE A 11 13.46 -2.12 -6.98
CA ILE A 11 12.75 -2.05 -8.24
C ILE A 11 13.81 -2.04 -9.34
N PRO A 12 14.00 -3.15 -10.07
CA PRO A 12 14.98 -3.21 -11.14
C PRO A 12 14.65 -2.26 -12.30
N PRO A 13 15.65 -1.86 -13.10
CA PRO A 13 15.44 -1.12 -14.33
C PRO A 13 14.48 -1.83 -15.27
N ASN A 14 13.62 -1.07 -15.95
CA ASN A 14 12.73 -1.55 -17.01
C ASN A 14 11.78 -2.70 -16.62
N GLU A 15 11.54 -2.92 -15.32
CA GLU A 15 10.65 -3.97 -14.83
C GLU A 15 9.24 -3.43 -14.58
N ARG A 16 8.23 -4.23 -14.95
CA ARG A 16 6.82 -3.92 -14.77
C ARG A 16 6.21 -4.85 -13.74
N GLY A 17 5.48 -4.28 -12.78
CA GLY A 17 4.73 -5.06 -11.79
C GLY A 17 5.61 -5.61 -10.67
N VAL A 18 6.70 -4.90 -10.32
CA VAL A 18 7.52 -5.26 -9.15
C VAL A 18 6.63 -5.21 -7.91
N TYR A 19 6.49 -6.35 -7.24
CA TYR A 19 5.57 -6.52 -6.12
C TYR A 19 6.26 -6.27 -4.78
N VAL A 20 5.61 -5.50 -3.91
CA VAL A 20 6.04 -5.24 -2.53
C VAL A 20 4.86 -5.43 -1.60
N ARG A 21 5.15 -5.94 -0.39
CA ARG A 21 4.14 -6.23 0.63
C ARG A 21 4.60 -5.79 1.99
N ALA A 22 3.70 -5.16 2.72
CA ALA A 22 3.86 -4.83 4.12
C ALA A 22 2.67 -5.38 4.90
N THR A 23 2.84 -5.61 6.20
CA THR A 23 1.74 -6.07 7.06
C THR A 23 1.84 -5.40 8.41
N THR A 24 0.69 -4.99 8.94
CA THR A 24 0.54 -4.55 10.33
C THR A 24 -0.56 -5.36 10.99
N THR A 25 -0.58 -5.40 12.33
CA THR A 25 -1.54 -6.17 13.11
C THR A 25 -2.23 -5.25 14.11
N MET A 26 -3.55 -5.31 14.18
CA MET A 26 -4.33 -4.56 15.16
C MET A 26 -4.11 -5.18 16.55
N PRO A 27 -3.50 -4.46 17.52
CA PRO A 27 -3.16 -5.03 18.82
C PRO A 27 -4.39 -5.18 19.72
N VAL A 28 -5.43 -4.38 19.49
CA VAL A 28 -6.71 -4.36 20.20
C VAL A 28 -7.86 -4.38 19.20
N ALA A 29 -9.08 -4.65 19.66
CA ALA A 29 -10.26 -4.48 18.82
C ALA A 29 -10.34 -3.02 18.34
N SER A 30 -10.67 -2.82 17.07
CA SER A 30 -10.58 -1.51 16.43
C SER A 30 -11.69 -1.34 15.39
N THR A 31 -12.06 -0.09 15.14
CA THR A 31 -12.98 0.30 14.05
C THR A 31 -12.16 0.96 12.95
N LEU A 32 -12.16 0.38 11.74
CA LEU A 32 -11.44 0.91 10.58
C LEU A 32 -12.34 1.87 9.79
N PHE A 33 -11.80 3.01 9.40
CA PHE A 33 -12.56 4.06 8.69
C PHE A 33 -12.02 4.33 7.28
N GLU A 34 -10.70 4.32 7.11
CA GLU A 34 -10.07 4.81 5.87
C GLU A 34 -8.78 4.05 5.56
N PHE A 35 -8.49 3.92 4.27
CA PHE A 35 -7.24 3.38 3.75
C PHE A 35 -6.60 4.40 2.80
N SER A 36 -5.29 4.52 2.84
CA SER A 36 -4.56 5.44 1.94
C SER A 36 -3.24 4.81 1.51
N PRO A 37 -3.18 4.19 0.32
CA PRO A 37 -1.91 3.75 -0.22
C PRO A 37 -1.06 4.95 -0.59
N HIS A 38 0.23 4.85 -0.29
CA HIS A 38 1.23 5.86 -0.65
C HIS A 38 2.42 5.19 -1.31
N MET A 39 2.65 5.60 -2.56
CA MET A 39 3.77 5.22 -3.43
C MET A 39 4.14 6.45 -4.27
N HIS A 40 5.41 6.57 -4.64
CA HIS A 40 5.91 7.64 -5.49
C HIS A 40 5.61 7.36 -6.98
N TYR A 41 6.48 7.84 -7.89
CA TYR A 41 6.22 7.88 -9.31
C TYR A 41 6.00 6.52 -9.95
N ARG A 42 6.56 5.46 -9.37
CA ARG A 42 6.47 4.11 -9.97
C ARG A 42 5.26 3.33 -9.49
N GLY A 43 4.52 3.81 -8.48
CA GLY A 43 3.31 3.13 -8.02
C GLY A 43 2.30 2.92 -9.16
N ALA A 44 1.82 1.69 -9.31
CA ALA A 44 0.92 1.29 -10.41
C ALA A 44 -0.35 0.59 -9.93
N LYS A 45 -0.30 -0.08 -8.78
CA LYS A 45 -1.47 -0.76 -8.19
C LYS A 45 -1.31 -0.86 -6.68
N SER A 46 -2.42 -0.82 -5.96
CA SER A 46 -2.44 -1.16 -4.53
C SER A 46 -3.63 -2.03 -4.15
N ARG A 47 -3.47 -2.85 -3.11
CA ARG A 47 -4.52 -3.67 -2.52
C ARG A 47 -4.35 -3.77 -1.01
N TYR A 48 -5.47 -3.76 -0.28
CA TYR A 48 -5.54 -4.01 1.15
C TYR A 48 -6.40 -5.24 1.40
N THR A 49 -5.87 -6.15 2.21
CA THR A 49 -6.56 -7.38 2.63
C THR A 49 -6.54 -7.47 4.14
N LEU A 50 -7.71 -7.64 4.75
CA LEU A 50 -7.83 -8.02 6.16
C LEU A 50 -7.69 -9.54 6.27
N VAL A 51 -6.93 -9.99 7.26
CA VAL A 51 -6.86 -11.40 7.66
C VAL A 51 -7.23 -11.48 9.13
N TYR A 52 -8.38 -12.07 9.42
CA TYR A 52 -8.94 -12.19 10.76
C TYR A 52 -8.22 -13.30 11.56
N PRO A 53 -8.36 -13.32 12.90
CA PRO A 53 -7.76 -14.35 13.75
C PRO A 53 -8.18 -15.78 13.39
N ASP A 54 -9.39 -15.97 12.84
CA ASP A 54 -9.90 -17.26 12.37
C ASP A 54 -9.37 -17.66 10.98
N ARG A 55 -8.52 -16.83 10.37
CA ARG A 55 -7.91 -16.94 9.04
C ARG A 55 -8.84 -16.67 7.87
N THR A 56 -10.06 -16.20 8.10
CA THR A 56 -10.87 -15.61 7.03
C THR A 56 -10.20 -14.35 6.48
N GLN A 57 -10.49 -14.03 5.23
CA GLN A 57 -9.86 -12.90 4.53
C GLN A 57 -10.89 -12.09 3.76
N GLU A 58 -10.67 -10.79 3.72
CA GLU A 58 -11.50 -9.84 2.99
C GLU A 58 -10.63 -8.80 2.30
N VAL A 59 -10.85 -8.58 0.99
CA VAL A 59 -10.22 -7.47 0.27
C VAL A 59 -11.06 -6.22 0.47
N VAL A 60 -10.53 -5.25 1.21
CA VAL A 60 -11.26 -4.04 1.62
C VAL A 60 -10.94 -2.81 0.78
N LEU A 61 -9.83 -2.84 0.04
CA LEU A 61 -9.49 -1.83 -0.97
C LEU A 61 -8.72 -2.48 -2.11
N HIS A 62 -9.07 -2.12 -3.34
CA HIS A 62 -8.34 -2.51 -4.55
C HIS A 62 -8.28 -1.35 -5.54
N VAL A 63 -7.08 -0.84 -5.77
CA VAL A 63 -6.80 0.27 -6.70
C VAL A 63 -5.97 -0.30 -7.87
N PRO A 64 -6.62 -0.76 -8.95
CA PRO A 64 -5.94 -1.48 -10.03
C PRO A 64 -5.11 -0.58 -10.96
N ALA A 65 -5.37 0.73 -10.95
CA ALA A 65 -4.69 1.73 -11.76
C ALA A 65 -4.31 2.93 -10.88
N TYR A 66 -3.40 2.69 -9.95
CA TYR A 66 -2.82 3.75 -9.13
C TYR A 66 -1.88 4.60 -9.99
N PHE A 67 -1.82 5.89 -9.71
CA PHE A 67 -0.80 6.78 -10.24
C PHE A 67 -0.49 7.87 -9.22
N PHE A 68 0.70 8.47 -9.32
CA PHE A 68 1.24 9.36 -8.28
C PHE A 68 0.34 10.53 -7.88
N ASP A 69 -0.34 11.16 -8.85
CA ASP A 69 -1.26 12.27 -8.57
C ASP A 69 -2.55 11.80 -7.85
N TRP A 70 -2.86 10.50 -7.89
CA TRP A 70 -4.01 9.87 -7.24
C TRP A 70 -3.61 9.30 -5.87
N GLN A 71 -3.10 10.15 -5.00
CA GLN A 71 -2.88 9.82 -3.59
C GLN A 71 -4.13 10.12 -2.75
N ALA A 72 -5.19 9.38 -3.04
CA ALA A 72 -6.49 9.57 -2.41
C ALA A 72 -6.60 8.86 -1.05
N LEU A 73 -7.33 9.51 -0.13
CA LEU A 73 -7.88 8.87 1.06
C LEU A 73 -9.17 8.13 0.67
N TYR A 74 -9.21 6.82 0.86
CA TYR A 74 -10.39 5.99 0.62
C TYR A 74 -11.15 5.80 1.92
N ARG A 75 -12.19 6.62 2.14
CA ARG A 75 -13.12 6.46 3.25
C ARG A 75 -14.12 5.35 2.95
N LEU A 76 -14.28 4.43 3.89
CA LEU A 76 -15.27 3.37 3.80
C LEU A 76 -16.68 3.95 3.92
N ALA A 77 -17.61 3.43 3.11
CA ALA A 77 -19.02 3.79 3.21
C ALA A 77 -19.61 3.36 4.58
N GLU A 78 -19.17 2.19 5.05
CA GLU A 78 -19.49 1.64 6.36
C GLU A 78 -18.18 1.29 7.06
N PRO A 79 -17.91 1.81 8.27
CA PRO A 79 -16.73 1.42 9.04
C PRO A 79 -16.71 -0.09 9.32
N ILE A 80 -15.51 -0.68 9.39
CA ILE A 80 -15.33 -2.12 9.63
C ILE A 80 -14.80 -2.34 11.04
N ASP A 81 -15.56 -3.02 11.88
CA ASP A 81 -15.09 -3.50 13.16
C ASP A 81 -14.21 -4.74 12.99
N VAL A 82 -13.03 -4.72 13.60
CA VAL A 82 -12.06 -5.82 13.55
C VAL A 82 -11.64 -6.22 14.97
N PRO A 83 -11.56 -7.53 15.27
CA PRO A 83 -11.03 -7.98 16.56
C PRO A 83 -9.52 -7.76 16.65
N ALA A 84 -9.00 -7.75 17.87
CA ALA A 84 -7.57 -7.82 18.13
C ALA A 84 -6.94 -9.02 17.40
N GLY A 85 -5.73 -8.84 16.88
CA GLY A 85 -5.01 -9.83 16.08
C GLY A 85 -5.37 -9.84 14.59
N THR A 86 -6.32 -9.02 14.15
CA THR A 86 -6.57 -8.83 12.71
C THR A 86 -5.34 -8.23 12.03
N ARG A 87 -4.87 -8.87 10.97
CA ARG A 87 -3.72 -8.42 10.18
C ARG A 87 -4.23 -7.64 8.97
N VAL A 88 -3.62 -6.49 8.71
CA VAL A 88 -3.86 -5.72 7.50
C VAL A 88 -2.66 -5.91 6.59
N ILE A 89 -2.87 -6.63 5.49
CA ILE A 89 -1.88 -6.83 4.44
C ILE A 89 -2.03 -5.71 3.43
N CYS A 90 -0.97 -4.92 3.25
CA CYS A 90 -0.89 -3.89 2.23
C CYS A 90 0.02 -4.40 1.11
N GLU A 91 -0.46 -4.35 -0.12
CA GLU A 91 0.27 -4.78 -1.32
C GLU A 91 0.38 -3.63 -2.30
N GLY A 92 1.55 -3.49 -2.91
CA GLY A 92 1.88 -2.49 -3.92
C GLY A 92 2.55 -3.15 -5.12
N TRP A 93 2.33 -2.58 -6.29
CA TRP A 93 3.08 -2.93 -7.50
C TRP A 93 3.63 -1.69 -8.14
N PHE A 94 4.85 -1.79 -8.65
CA PHE A 94 5.57 -0.71 -9.29
C PHE A 94 5.81 -0.96 -10.79
N ASP A 95 5.76 0.10 -11.60
CA ASP A 95 6.13 0.11 -13.02
C ASP A 95 7.32 1.04 -13.24
N ASN A 96 8.51 0.43 -13.41
CA ASN A 96 9.77 1.12 -13.73
C ASN A 96 10.09 1.07 -15.23
N THR A 97 9.07 0.95 -16.08
CA THR A 97 9.26 1.01 -17.54
C THR A 97 9.13 2.43 -18.08
N ILE A 98 9.61 2.63 -19.30
CA ILE A 98 9.41 3.87 -20.08
C ILE A 98 7.91 4.17 -20.37
N GLN A 99 7.02 3.18 -20.22
CA GLN A 99 5.60 3.36 -20.48
C GLN A 99 4.88 4.08 -19.31
N ASN A 100 5.48 4.07 -18.12
CA ASN A 100 5.00 4.88 -17.01
C ASN A 100 5.43 6.34 -17.23
N ARG A 101 4.49 7.19 -17.64
CA ARG A 101 4.73 8.62 -17.92
C ARG A 101 5.31 9.42 -16.74
N PHE A 102 5.17 8.91 -15.51
CA PHE A 102 5.67 9.55 -14.30
C PHE A 102 7.10 9.10 -13.95
N ASN A 103 7.59 8.01 -14.55
CA ASN A 103 8.91 7.48 -14.28
C ASN A 103 9.99 8.42 -14.86
N PRO A 104 10.80 9.08 -14.01
CA PRO A 104 11.80 10.04 -14.48
C PRO A 104 13.00 9.37 -15.16
N ASN A 105 13.28 8.11 -14.81
CA ASN A 105 14.38 7.33 -15.38
C ASN A 105 14.09 5.82 -15.22
N PRO A 106 13.78 5.11 -16.32
CA PRO A 106 13.54 3.66 -16.30
C PRO A 106 14.82 2.81 -16.24
N ASP A 107 15.98 3.41 -16.44
CA ASP A 107 17.27 2.70 -16.42
C ASP A 107 17.88 2.60 -15.02
N ASP A 108 17.29 3.29 -14.03
CA ASP A 108 17.75 3.26 -12.65
C ASP A 108 17.19 2.04 -11.89
N THR A 109 18.05 1.45 -11.06
CA THR A 109 17.62 0.59 -9.95
C THR A 109 17.13 1.49 -8.82
N VAL A 110 15.89 1.31 -8.39
CA VAL A 110 15.24 2.20 -7.42
C VAL A 110 14.99 1.43 -6.12
N THR A 111 15.24 2.08 -4.99
CA THR A 111 15.03 1.55 -3.64
C THR A 111 14.17 2.51 -2.83
N PHE A 112 13.92 2.17 -1.57
CA PHE A 112 13.29 3.09 -0.63
C PHE A 112 14.07 4.42 -0.53
N GLY A 113 13.34 5.53 -0.47
CA GLY A 113 13.87 6.86 -0.22
C GLY A 113 12.77 7.91 -0.09
N GLU A 114 13.14 9.09 0.43
CA GLU A 114 12.17 10.17 0.72
C GLU A 114 11.84 11.02 -0.50
N GLN A 115 12.67 10.97 -1.55
CA GLN A 115 12.47 11.78 -2.73
C GLN A 115 11.51 11.09 -3.70
N SER A 116 10.71 11.87 -4.44
CA SER A 116 9.73 11.28 -5.37
C SER A 116 10.35 10.49 -6.53
N TRP A 117 11.64 10.71 -6.85
CA TRP A 117 12.38 9.92 -7.83
C TRP A 117 13.01 8.64 -7.26
N GLU A 118 13.16 8.58 -5.93
CA GLU A 118 13.28 7.33 -5.17
C GLU A 118 11.86 6.76 -4.98
N GLU A 119 11.66 5.83 -4.06
CA GLU A 119 10.33 5.23 -3.89
C GLU A 119 9.94 5.03 -2.42
N MET A 120 8.65 5.00 -2.16
CA MET A 120 8.08 4.56 -0.88
C MET A 120 7.02 3.51 -1.11
N PHE A 121 6.84 2.64 -0.11
CA PHE A 121 5.68 1.79 -0.02
C PHE A 121 5.08 1.87 1.38
N ILE A 122 3.99 2.61 1.51
CA ILE A 122 3.30 2.77 2.79
C ILE A 122 1.80 2.54 2.59
N GLY A 123 1.24 1.61 3.35
CA GLY A 123 -0.19 1.44 3.48
C GLY A 123 -0.70 2.09 4.77
N TYR A 124 -1.28 3.28 4.67
CA TYR A 124 -1.90 3.95 5.83
C TYR A 124 -3.30 3.43 6.09
N ILE A 125 -3.66 3.41 7.38
CA ILE A 125 -4.96 2.95 7.89
C ILE A 125 -5.42 3.93 8.98
N ASN A 126 -6.60 4.51 8.82
CA ASN A 126 -7.24 5.31 9.85
C ASN A 126 -8.25 4.46 10.64
N TYR A 127 -8.10 4.43 11.96
CA TYR A 127 -8.90 3.61 12.86
C TYR A 127 -8.99 4.23 14.25
N ALA A 128 -10.01 3.82 15.02
CA ALA A 128 -10.12 4.05 16.45
C ALA A 128 -10.05 2.72 17.20
N GLU A 129 -9.33 2.70 18.31
CA GLU A 129 -9.30 1.57 19.24
C GLU A 129 -10.62 1.52 20.03
N GLN A 130 -11.07 0.31 20.36
CA GLN A 130 -12.27 0.06 21.18
C GLN A 130 -11.91 -0.15 22.65
#